data_AF-A0A6A9SUK4-F1
#
_entry.id   AF-A0A6A9SUK4-F1
#
_cell.length_a   1.000
_cell.length_b   1.000
_cell.length_c   1.000
_cell.angle_alpha   90.00
_cell.angle_beta   90.00
_cell.angle_gamma   90.00
#
_symmetry.space_group_name_H-M   'P 1'
#
loop_
_entity.id
_entity.type
_entity.pdbx_description
1 polymer ?
#
loop_
_entity_poly.entity_id
_entity_poly.type
_entity_poly.pdbx_seq_one_letter_code
_entity_poly.pdbx_strand_id
1 'polypeptide(L)'
;MTLLVWLAEVAALVALCAGFTYPVVAYSRNVLYRGGVLLLVAALGCLTVGSVLELVVDVTAAGALVEVAAYVAYAASGVVSVAATWRFAREFVHFGRDGVEVDASEFTGGFERDS
;
A
#
# COMPACT_ATOMS: atom_id res chain seq x y z
N MET A 1 -23.44 0.59 1.17
CA MET A 1 -22.65 1.32 0.15
C MET A 1 -23.37 1.17 -1.19
N THR A 2 -23.47 2.21 -2.04
CA THR A 2 -24.13 2.06 -3.35
C THR A 2 -23.14 1.47 -4.36
N LEU A 3 -23.63 0.73 -5.36
CA LEU A 3 -22.80 0.04 -6.37
C LEU A 3 -21.84 1.00 -7.10
N LEU A 4 -22.23 2.26 -7.29
CA LEU A 4 -21.37 3.31 -7.86
C LEU A 4 -20.15 3.64 -6.99
N VAL A 5 -20.32 3.66 -5.66
CA VAL A 5 -19.21 3.94 -4.74
C VAL A 5 -18.20 2.79 -4.76
N TRP A 6 -18.67 1.55 -4.79
CA TRP A 6 -17.80 0.37 -4.93
C TRP A 6 -17.03 0.37 -6.26
N LEU A 7 -17.70 0.68 -7.37
CA LEU A 7 -17.02 0.79 -8.68
C LEU A 7 -15.95 1.88 -8.66
N ALA A 8 -16.24 3.03 -8.06
CA ALA A 8 -15.27 4.11 -7.92
C ALA A 8 -14.07 3.69 -7.05
N GLU A 9 -14.30 2.97 -5.96
CA GLU A 9 -13.25 2.42 -5.09
C GLU A 9 -12.34 1.45 -5.86
N VAL A 10 -12.92 0.45 -6.53
CA VAL A 10 -12.14 -0.53 -7.31
C VAL A 10 -11.38 0.14 -8.44
N ALA A 11 -11.99 1.09 -9.15
CA ALA A 11 -11.32 1.84 -10.20
C ALA A 11 -10.13 2.65 -9.65
N ALA A 12 -10.30 3.29 -8.49
CA ALA A 12 -9.23 4.00 -7.80
C ALA A 12 -8.10 3.04 -7.39
N LEU A 13 -8.41 1.87 -6.85
CA LEU A 13 -7.42 0.86 -6.48
C LEU A 13 -6.64 0.35 -7.69
N VAL A 14 -7.32 0.04 -8.79
CA VAL A 14 -6.66 -0.37 -10.04
C VAL A 14 -5.77 0.74 -10.58
N ALA A 15 -6.24 1.99 -10.57
CA ALA A 15 -5.45 3.14 -10.99
C ALA A 15 -4.20 3.35 -10.12
N LEU A 16 -4.33 3.19 -8.79
CA LEU A 16 -3.19 3.27 -7.88
C LEU A 16 -2.21 2.11 -8.13
N CYS A 17 -2.68 0.88 -8.26
CA CYS A 17 -1.84 -0.27 -8.62
C CYS A 17 -1.06 0.00 -9.91
N ALA A 18 -1.72 0.47 -10.96
CA ALA A 18 -1.06 0.81 -12.22
C ALA A 18 -0.06 1.98 -12.05
N GLY A 19 -0.46 3.04 -11.35
CA GLY A 19 0.35 4.23 -11.11
C GLY A 19 1.61 3.95 -10.31
N PHE A 20 1.57 3.04 -9.33
CA PHE A 20 2.74 2.63 -8.54
C PHE A 20 3.59 1.56 -9.24
N THR A 21 2.97 0.68 -10.02
CA THR A 21 3.71 -0.37 -10.77
C THR A 21 4.44 0.21 -11.97
N TYR A 22 3.85 1.18 -12.68
CA TYR A 22 4.43 1.81 -13.87
C TYR A 22 5.86 2.32 -13.65
N PRO A 23 6.17 3.16 -12.65
CA PRO A 23 7.53 3.66 -12.44
C PRO A 23 8.51 2.53 -12.09
N VAL A 24 8.06 1.48 -11.39
CA VAL A 24 8.90 0.31 -11.06
C VAL A 24 9.33 -0.45 -12.33
N VAL A 25 8.43 -0.55 -13.32
CA VAL A 25 8.70 -1.24 -14.59
C VAL A 25 9.44 -0.33 -15.57
N ALA A 26 8.95 0.89 -15.78
CA ALA A 26 9.47 1.83 -16.77
C ALA A 26 10.81 2.47 -16.35
N TYR A 27 11.00 2.75 -15.05
CA TYR A 27 12.17 3.45 -14.52
C TYR A 27 12.92 2.63 -13.47
N SER A 28 13.04 1.31 -13.70
CA SER A 28 13.61 0.37 -12.71
C SER A 28 15.00 0.73 -12.15
N ARG A 29 15.81 1.52 -12.87
CA ARG A 29 17.12 2.04 -12.43
C ARG A 29 17.07 3.31 -11.58
N ASN A 30 15.98 4.09 -11.64
CA ASN A 30 15.86 5.40 -10.98
C ASN A 30 14.86 5.41 -9.82
N VAL A 31 14.22 4.28 -9.51
CA VAL A 31 13.25 4.22 -8.40
C VAL A 31 13.97 3.99 -7.08
N LEU A 32 14.01 5.04 -6.24
CA LEU A 32 14.33 4.90 -4.82
C LEU A 32 13.33 3.92 -4.17
N TYR A 33 13.81 3.00 -3.34
CA TYR A 33 12.98 2.06 -2.55
C TYR A 33 12.06 1.12 -3.35
N ARG A 34 12.54 0.58 -4.49
CA ARG A 34 11.81 -0.40 -5.30
C ARG A 34 11.13 -1.52 -4.49
N GLY A 35 11.78 -2.04 -3.45
CA GLY A 35 11.21 -3.06 -2.57
C GLY A 35 10.01 -2.58 -1.75
N GLY A 36 10.02 -1.35 -1.24
CA GLY A 36 8.90 -0.77 -0.51
C GLY A 36 7.71 -0.50 -1.44
N VAL A 37 7.97 0.01 -2.65
CA VAL A 37 6.93 0.25 -3.66
C VAL A 37 6.27 -1.07 -4.10
N LEU A 38 7.05 -2.14 -4.29
CA LEU A 38 6.50 -3.46 -4.62
C LEU A 38 5.60 -4.02 -3.51
N LEU A 39 5.99 -3.84 -2.24
CA LEU A 39 5.15 -4.23 -1.11
C LEU A 39 3.86 -3.41 -1.07
N LEU A 40 3.94 -2.10 -1.32
CA LEU A 40 2.75 -1.25 -1.39
C LEU A 40 1.78 -1.67 -2.51
N VAL A 41 2.32 -1.97 -3.70
CA VAL A 41 1.53 -2.51 -4.82
C VAL A 41 0.89 -3.85 -4.45
N ALA A 42 1.63 -4.74 -3.80
CA ALA A 42 1.09 -6.02 -3.35
C ALA A 42 -0.04 -5.84 -2.32
N ALA A 43 0.10 -4.90 -1.39
CA ALA A 43 -0.94 -4.57 -0.41
C ALA A 43 -2.22 -4.06 -1.07
N LEU A 44 -2.10 -3.13 -2.03
CA LEU A 44 -3.23 -2.62 -2.82
C LEU A 44 -3.88 -3.73 -3.66
N GLY A 45 -3.07 -4.64 -4.22
CA GLY A 45 -3.55 -5.83 -4.93
C GLY A 45 -4.39 -6.73 -4.03
N CYS A 46 -3.89 -7.06 -2.82
CA CYS A 46 -4.65 -7.83 -1.84
C CYS A 46 -5.95 -7.13 -1.44
N LEU A 47 -5.93 -5.80 -1.26
CA LEU A 47 -7.12 -5.02 -0.94
C LEU A 47 -8.15 -5.13 -2.07
N THR A 48 -7.71 -4.95 -3.32
CA THR A 48 -8.56 -5.08 -4.51
C THR A 48 -9.19 -6.46 -4.61
N VAL A 49 -8.42 -7.53 -4.35
CA VAL A 49 -8.93 -8.90 -4.34
C VAL A 49 -9.98 -9.09 -3.25
N GLY A 50 -9.75 -8.57 -2.04
CA GLY A 50 -10.74 -8.58 -0.95
C GLY A 50 -12.05 -7.92 -1.37
N SER A 51 -11.98 -6.70 -1.91
CA SER A 51 -13.16 -5.93 -2.36
C SER A 51 -13.95 -6.62 -3.47
N VAL A 52 -13.28 -7.33 -4.37
CA VAL A 52 -13.94 -8.11 -5.43
C VAL A 52 -14.59 -9.37 -4.88
N LEU A 53 -13.92 -10.11 -3.99
CA LEU A 53 -14.49 -11.32 -3.38
C LEU A 53 -15.72 -10.99 -2.53
N GLU A 54 -15.69 -9.88 -1.79
CA GLU A 54 -16.84 -9.41 -1.01
C GLU A 54 -18.04 -9.10 -1.91
N LEU A 55 -17.84 -8.43 -3.06
CA LEU A 55 -18.92 -8.22 -4.02
C LEU A 55 -19.48 -9.54 -4.57
N VAL A 56 -18.61 -10.53 -4.84
CA VAL A 56 -19.05 -11.84 -5.31
C VAL A 56 -19.96 -12.50 -4.26
N VAL A 57 -19.61 -12.42 -2.97
CA VAL A 57 -20.46 -12.91 -1.87
C VAL A 57 -21.82 -12.21 -1.88
N ASP A 58 -21.82 -10.88 -1.96
CA ASP A 58 -23.04 -10.06 -1.93
C ASP A 58 -23.98 -10.32 -3.11
N VAL A 59 -23.45 -10.60 -4.30
CA VAL A 59 -24.24 -10.69 -5.54
C VAL A 59 -24.61 -12.13 -5.92
N THR A 60 -23.79 -13.12 -5.58
CA THR A 60 -23.93 -14.49 -6.11
C THR A 60 -24.32 -15.55 -5.07
N ALA A 61 -24.64 -15.14 -3.84
CA ALA A 61 -24.84 -16.05 -2.71
C ALA A 61 -23.67 -17.02 -2.51
N ALA A 62 -22.45 -16.52 -2.74
CA ALA A 62 -21.25 -17.33 -2.60
C ALA A 62 -21.13 -17.83 -1.16
N GLY A 63 -20.70 -19.08 -0.99
CA GLY A 63 -20.63 -19.71 0.33
C GLY A 63 -19.53 -19.12 1.22
N ALA A 64 -19.58 -19.48 2.51
CA ALA A 64 -18.67 -19.01 3.56
C ALA A 64 -17.17 -19.09 3.23
N LEU A 65 -16.76 -20.01 2.34
CA LEU A 65 -15.37 -20.10 1.89
C LEU A 65 -14.89 -18.86 1.14
N VAL A 66 -15.75 -18.26 0.32
CA VAL A 66 -15.42 -17.05 -0.46
C VAL A 66 -15.35 -15.83 0.46
N GLU A 67 -16.25 -15.78 1.43
CA GLU A 67 -16.26 -14.75 2.48
C GLU A 67 -14.99 -14.80 3.34
N VAL A 68 -14.59 -16.00 3.79
CA VAL A 68 -13.32 -16.20 4.50
C VAL A 68 -12.13 -15.78 3.62
N ALA A 69 -12.14 -16.10 2.34
CA ALA A 69 -11.08 -15.70 1.42
C ALA A 69 -10.98 -14.17 1.29
N ALA A 70 -12.11 -13.44 1.27
CA ALA A 70 -12.13 -11.98 1.26
C ALA A 70 -11.47 -11.42 2.53
N TYR A 71 -11.83 -11.91 3.71
CA TYR A 71 -11.23 -11.49 4.97
C TYR A 71 -9.72 -11.79 5.05
N VAL A 72 -9.29 -12.95 4.53
CA VAL A 72 -7.87 -13.28 4.45
C VAL A 72 -7.13 -12.31 3.53
N ALA A 73 -7.71 -11.93 2.39
CA ALA A 73 -7.13 -10.95 1.48
C ALA A 73 -7.00 -9.57 2.16
N TYR A 74 -8.00 -9.14 2.93
CA TYR A 74 -7.92 -7.92 3.72
C TYR A 74 -6.85 -7.98 4.81
N ALA A 75 -6.77 -9.08 5.56
CA ALA A 75 -5.74 -9.27 6.57
C ALA A 75 -4.34 -9.26 5.96
N ALA A 76 -4.14 -9.93 4.81
CA ALA A 76 -2.90 -9.90 4.07
C ALA A 76 -2.55 -8.48 3.60
N SER A 77 -3.52 -7.73 3.08
CA SER A 77 -3.32 -6.32 2.72
C SER A 77 -2.81 -5.48 3.89
N GLY A 78 -3.39 -5.66 5.08
CA GLY A 78 -2.95 -4.97 6.30
C GLY A 78 -1.50 -5.30 6.68
N VAL A 79 -1.14 -6.58 6.72
CA VAL A 79 0.23 -7.04 7.06
C VAL A 79 1.25 -6.52 6.05
N VAL A 80 0.93 -6.60 4.76
CA VAL A 80 1.83 -6.16 3.69
C VAL A 80 1.95 -4.63 3.68
N SER A 81 0.88 -3.90 4.02
CA SER A 81 0.93 -2.44 4.18
C SER A 81 1.90 -2.04 5.30
N VAL A 82 1.82 -2.70 6.45
CA VAL A 82 2.78 -2.47 7.56
C VAL A 82 4.21 -2.77 7.13
N ALA A 83 4.43 -3.87 6.39
CA ALA A 83 5.75 -4.21 5.87
C ALA A 83 6.26 -3.17 4.85
N ALA A 84 5.39 -2.64 3.99
CA ALA A 84 5.70 -1.58 3.05
C ALA A 84 6.11 -0.30 3.79
N THR A 85 5.28 0.16 4.74
CA THR A 85 5.56 1.33 5.58
C THR A 85 6.85 1.18 6.35
N TRP A 86 7.10 0.01 6.94
CA TRP A 86 8.36 -0.29 7.62
C TRP A 86 9.55 -0.17 6.67
N ARG A 87 9.43 -0.66 5.43
CA ARG A 87 10.53 -0.59 4.46
C ARG A 87 10.88 0.83 4.07
N PHE A 88 9.89 1.72 3.97
CA PHE A 88 10.09 3.15 3.75
C PHE A 88 10.65 3.84 5.00
N ALA A 89 10.16 3.49 6.18
CA ALA A 89 10.58 4.10 7.45
C ALA A 89 11.98 3.66 7.89
N ARG A 90 12.45 2.47 7.48
CA ARG A 90 13.70 1.87 7.95
C ARG A 90 14.93 2.77 7.80
N GLU A 91 14.97 3.62 6.76
CA GLU A 91 16.09 4.54 6.54
C GLU A 91 16.19 5.62 7.64
N PHE A 92 15.07 5.91 8.31
CA PHE A 92 14.96 6.94 9.35
C PHE A 92 15.01 6.38 10.78
N VAL A 93 15.04 5.05 10.94
CA VAL A 93 15.02 4.37 12.24
C VAL A 93 16.40 3.85 12.58
N HIS A 94 17.04 4.45 13.58
CA HIS A 94 18.34 4.03 14.10
C HIS A 94 18.13 3.30 15.43
N PHE A 95 18.65 2.07 15.52
CA PHE A 95 18.61 1.30 16.77
C PHE A 95 19.88 1.58 17.57
N GLY A 96 19.78 2.54 18.49
CA GLY A 96 20.84 2.88 19.43
C GLY A 96 20.88 1.93 20.64
N ARG A 97 21.95 2.01 21.43
CA ARG A 97 22.15 1.16 22.62
C ARG A 97 21.14 1.44 23.75
N ASP A 98 20.49 2.60 23.73
CA ASP A 98 19.52 3.06 24.75
C ASP A 98 18.06 3.15 24.24
N GLY A 99 17.77 2.77 22.99
CA GLY A 99 16.41 2.78 22.45
C GLY A 99 16.31 3.01 20.94
N VAL A 100 15.07 3.20 20.46
CA VAL A 100 14.79 3.58 19.06
C VAL A 100 14.97 5.08 18.92
N GLU A 101 16.02 5.50 18.21
CA GLU A 101 16.25 6.89 17.84
C GLU A 101 15.65 7.12 16.44
N VAL A 102 14.72 8.07 16.33
CA VAL A 102 14.16 8.52 15.05
C VAL A 102 14.87 9.83 14.70
N ASP A 103 15.61 9.83 13.60
CA ASP A 103 16.31 11.03 13.14
C ASP A 103 15.28 12.02 12.56
N ALA A 104 14.84 12.96 13.38
CA ALA A 104 13.99 14.08 12.97
C ALA A 104 14.82 15.31 12.56
N SER A 105 16.15 15.18 12.46
CA SER A 105 17.08 16.31 12.45
C SER A 105 17.61 16.70 11.08
N GLU A 106 16.80 16.65 10.01
CA GLU A 106 17.12 17.40 8.78
C GLU A 106 15.89 17.63 7.86
N PHE A 107 14.83 18.24 8.40
CA PHE A 107 13.80 18.88 7.57
C PHE A 107 13.85 20.41 7.79
N THR A 108 15.02 21.00 7.62
CA THR A 108 15.16 22.44 7.34
C THR A 108 14.74 22.66 5.89
N GLY A 109 13.47 23.05 5.70
CA GLY A 109 12.91 23.34 4.39
C GLY A 109 13.72 24.44 3.69
N GLY A 110 14.33 24.09 2.56
CA GLY A 110 15.07 24.99 1.68
C GLY A 110 14.16 26.01 0.98
N PHE A 111 13.60 26.92 1.76
CA PHE A 111 12.86 28.10 1.32
C PHE A 111 13.48 29.41 1.83
N GLU A 112 14.74 29.41 2.24
CA GLU A 112 15.48 30.68 2.26
C GLU A 112 15.71 31.12 0.81
N ARG A 113 14.89 32.08 0.36
CA ARG A 113 15.19 32.87 -0.82
C ARG A 113 16.43 33.69 -0.53
N ASP A 114 17.49 33.46 -1.30
CA ASP A 114 18.58 34.41 -1.43
C ASP A 114 17.99 35.78 -1.82
N SER A 115 18.27 36.75 -0.96
CA SER A 115 17.94 38.17 -1.08
C SER A 115 18.53 38.83 -2.32
#